data_AF-A0A434MLF1-F1
#
_entry.id   AF-A0A434MLF1-F1
#
_cell.length_a   1.000
_cell.length_b   1.000
_cell.length_c   1.000
_cell.angle_alpha   90.00
_cell.angle_beta   90.00
_cell.angle_gamma   90.00
#
_symmetry.space_group_name_H-M   'P 1'
#
loop_
_entity.id
_entity.type
_entity.pdbx_description
1 polymer ?
#
loop_
_entity_poly.entity_id
_entity_poly.type
_entity_poly.pdbx_seq_one_letter_code
_entity_poly.pdbx_strand_id
1 'polypeptide(L)'
;MAQKPEITTGTNDRPRNETIGQSGEGLPDDSSTSLEVDETVVAQLRKQLQGKPEQFGEANPDATGIPGAGEHMCHRCAGTGMIDGRTCPECGGTGKVTTPIGGG
;
A
#
# COMPACT_ATOMS: atom_id res chain seq x y z
N MET A 1 -5.70 36.53 14.66
CA MET A 1 -6.13 36.25 13.28
C MET A 1 -7.62 35.95 13.34
N ALA A 2 -8.48 36.69 12.62
CA ALA A 2 -9.92 36.50 12.72
C ALA A 2 -10.33 35.20 12.00
N GLN A 3 -11.01 34.29 12.70
CA GLN A 3 -11.48 33.02 12.14
C GLN A 3 -12.58 33.30 11.12
N LYS A 4 -12.36 32.91 9.87
CA LYS A 4 -13.36 33.01 8.80
C LYS A 4 -14.55 32.13 9.18
N PRO A 5 -15.80 32.63 9.19
CA PRO A 5 -16.95 31.80 9.54
C PRO A 5 -17.01 30.57 8.62
N GLU A 6 -17.26 29.41 9.24
CA GLU A 6 -17.39 28.14 8.52
C GLU A 6 -18.68 28.15 7.69
N ILE A 7 -18.62 27.55 6.52
CA ILE A 7 -19.74 27.52 5.57
C ILE A 7 -20.78 26.47 5.93
N THR A 8 -20.46 25.55 6.84
CA THR A 8 -21.33 24.47 7.28
C THR A 8 -20.99 24.03 8.70
N THR A 9 -21.99 23.54 9.44
CA THR A 9 -21.87 22.94 10.77
C THR A 9 -22.17 21.44 10.68
N GLY A 10 -21.82 20.82 9.55
CA GLY A 10 -22.03 19.40 9.32
C GLY A 10 -21.11 18.56 10.21
N THR A 11 -21.54 17.36 10.59
CA THR A 11 -20.77 16.44 11.44
C THR A 11 -19.44 15.99 10.83
N ASN A 12 -19.23 16.24 9.52
CA ASN A 12 -17.98 15.96 8.81
C ASN A 12 -17.11 17.22 8.59
N ASP A 13 -17.45 18.37 9.20
CA ASP A 13 -16.68 19.60 8.99
C ASP A 13 -15.27 19.48 9.61
N ARG A 14 -14.24 19.86 8.83
CA ARG A 14 -12.84 19.70 9.21
C ARG A 14 -12.31 20.99 9.83
N PRO A 15 -11.88 20.98 11.09
CA PRO A 15 -11.38 22.17 11.78
C PRO A 15 -10.14 22.72 11.07
N ARG A 16 -10.21 24.01 10.69
CA ARG A 16 -9.15 24.67 9.91
C ARG A 16 -7.88 24.95 10.71
N ASN A 17 -7.97 24.98 12.03
CA ASN A 17 -6.88 25.30 12.94
C ASN A 17 -6.42 24.08 13.75
N GLU A 18 -6.56 22.88 13.19
CA GLU A 18 -5.99 21.65 13.77
C GLU A 18 -4.96 21.07 12.82
N THR A 19 -3.87 20.56 13.42
CA THR A 19 -2.79 19.91 12.67
C THR A 19 -3.29 18.62 12.03
N ILE A 20 -2.86 18.36 10.80
CA ILE A 20 -3.14 17.12 10.07
C ILE A 20 -2.06 16.06 10.32
N GLY A 21 -0.89 16.48 10.82
CA GLY A 21 0.25 15.60 11.09
C GLY A 21 0.29 15.13 12.54
N GLN A 22 1.14 14.13 12.82
CA GLN A 22 1.46 13.70 14.20
C GLN A 22 2.12 14.79 15.06
N SER A 23 2.49 15.91 14.44
CA SER A 23 3.06 17.10 15.07
C SER A 23 1.97 17.91 15.80
N GLY A 24 1.34 17.32 16.81
CA GLY A 24 0.64 18.08 17.86
C GLY A 24 1.65 18.72 18.83
N GLU A 25 1.19 19.53 19.77
CA GLU A 25 2.07 20.09 20.80
C GLU A 25 2.66 18.95 21.65
N GLY A 26 3.96 18.79 21.55
CA GLY A 26 4.72 17.62 21.96
C GLY A 26 5.83 17.41 20.96
N LEU A 27 7.05 17.87 21.30
CA LEU A 27 8.22 17.61 20.47
C LEU A 27 8.33 16.08 20.29
N PRO A 28 8.49 15.54 19.06
CA PRO A 28 8.76 14.13 18.90
C PRO A 28 9.97 13.78 19.76
N ASP A 29 9.86 12.72 20.57
CA ASP A 29 10.95 12.30 21.45
C ASP A 29 12.10 11.77 20.59
N ASP A 30 12.97 12.68 20.18
CA ASP A 30 14.23 12.43 19.48
C ASP A 30 15.33 11.94 20.45
N SER A 31 14.96 11.53 21.68
CA SER A 31 15.84 10.91 22.67
C SER A 31 16.24 9.48 22.30
N SER A 32 16.40 9.19 21.00
CA SER A 32 17.04 7.96 20.54
C SER A 32 18.44 7.94 21.15
N THR A 33 18.58 7.16 22.22
CA THR A 33 19.86 6.92 22.85
C THR A 33 20.73 6.25 21.79
N SER A 34 21.80 6.91 21.37
CA SER A 34 22.78 6.30 20.47
C SER A 34 23.21 4.98 21.11
N LEU A 35 23.02 3.87 20.40
CA LEU A 35 23.43 2.56 20.90
C LEU A 35 24.95 2.59 21.03
N GLU A 36 25.45 2.75 22.25
CA GLU A 36 26.83 2.42 22.55
C GLU A 36 27.00 0.95 22.19
N VAL A 37 27.90 0.68 21.26
CA VAL A 37 28.08 -0.66 20.67
C VAL A 37 28.77 -1.52 21.71
N ASP A 38 27.97 -2.13 22.59
CA ASP A 38 28.43 -3.15 23.51
C ASP A 38 28.31 -4.53 22.85
N GLU A 39 29.34 -5.35 23.01
CA GLU A 39 29.46 -6.67 22.40
C GLU A 39 28.26 -7.58 22.76
N THR A 40 27.65 -7.36 23.93
CA THR A 40 26.45 -8.09 24.37
C THR A 40 25.19 -7.67 23.62
N VAL A 41 25.04 -6.39 23.28
CA VAL A 41 23.90 -5.85 22.53
C VAL A 41 23.96 -6.32 21.08
N VAL A 42 25.15 -6.29 20.48
CA VAL A 42 25.39 -6.87 19.14
C VAL A 42 25.07 -8.36 19.16
N ALA A 43 25.43 -9.05 20.24
CA ALA A 43 25.15 -10.46 20.40
C ALA A 43 23.66 -10.80 20.50
N GLN A 44 22.89 -9.94 21.13
CA GLN A 44 21.45 -10.10 21.26
C GLN A 44 20.73 -9.78 19.95
N LEU A 45 21.16 -8.73 19.24
CA LEU A 45 20.59 -8.32 17.97
C LEU A 45 20.79 -9.40 16.89
N ARG A 46 22.00 -9.99 16.79
CA ARG A 46 22.24 -11.11 15.85
C ARG A 46 21.32 -12.29 16.15
N LYS A 47 21.05 -12.60 17.42
CA LYS A 47 20.19 -13.72 17.82
C LYS A 47 18.72 -13.46 17.46
N GLN A 48 18.26 -12.22 17.60
CA GLN A 48 16.90 -11.81 17.21
C GLN A 48 16.71 -11.83 15.68
N LEU A 49 17.70 -11.37 14.93
CA LEU A 49 17.67 -11.36 13.46
C LEU A 49 17.86 -12.76 12.84
N GLN A 50 18.38 -13.74 13.59
CA GLN A 50 18.46 -15.15 13.18
C GLN A 50 17.12 -15.90 13.28
N GLY A 51 15.99 -15.19 13.44
CA GLY A 51 14.65 -15.75 13.26
C GLY A 51 14.49 -16.36 11.86
N LYS A 52 14.04 -17.63 11.84
CA LYS A 52 13.98 -18.56 10.70
C LYS A 52 13.68 -17.90 9.33
N PRO A 53 14.45 -18.23 8.27
CA PRO A 53 14.26 -17.72 6.91
C PRO A 53 12.96 -18.20 6.22
N GLU A 54 12.10 -18.90 6.94
CA GLU A 54 11.04 -19.73 6.35
C GLU A 54 9.74 -18.94 6.06
N GLN A 55 9.60 -17.68 6.48
CA GLN A 55 8.33 -16.94 6.30
C GLN A 55 8.27 -15.96 5.13
N PHE A 56 9.34 -15.79 4.35
CA PHE A 56 9.34 -14.92 3.16
C PHE A 56 9.32 -15.69 1.84
N GLY A 57 8.95 -16.97 1.87
CA GLY A 57 9.05 -17.86 0.70
C GLY A 57 7.99 -18.95 0.59
N GLU A 58 6.88 -18.87 1.32
CA GLU A 58 5.72 -19.71 0.99
C GLU A 58 4.95 -19.02 -0.13
N ALA A 59 5.18 -19.50 -1.36
CA ALA A 59 4.25 -19.24 -2.45
C ALA A 59 2.88 -19.77 -2.02
N ASN A 60 1.99 -18.86 -1.65
CA ASN A 60 0.62 -19.18 -1.33
C ASN A 60 0.02 -19.96 -2.53
N PRO A 61 -0.36 -21.23 -2.40
CA PRO A 61 -0.99 -21.97 -3.49
C PRO A 61 -2.36 -21.37 -3.88
N ASP A 62 -2.94 -20.55 -3.01
CA ASP A 62 -4.14 -19.72 -3.25
C ASP A 62 -3.83 -18.42 -4.02
N ALA A 63 -2.56 -18.16 -4.37
CA ALA A 63 -2.21 -17.05 -5.28
C ALA A 63 -2.76 -17.25 -6.70
N THR A 64 -3.24 -18.46 -7.03
CA THR A 64 -4.09 -18.70 -8.20
C THR A 64 -5.50 -18.18 -7.90
N GLY A 65 -5.67 -16.87 -7.94
CA GLY A 65 -6.98 -16.25 -7.71
C GLY A 65 -6.98 -14.94 -6.94
N ILE A 66 -5.83 -14.30 -6.65
CA ILE A 66 -5.83 -12.95 -6.08
C ILE A 66 -6.37 -12.00 -7.16
N PRO A 67 -7.59 -11.44 -7.00
CA PRO A 67 -8.12 -10.48 -7.97
C PRO A 67 -7.23 -9.22 -7.92
N GLY A 68 -6.41 -9.04 -8.95
CA GLY A 68 -5.49 -7.89 -9.07
C GLY A 68 -4.00 -8.23 -9.04
N ALA A 69 -3.60 -9.51 -8.93
CA ALA A 69 -2.21 -9.91 -9.14
C ALA A 69 -1.89 -9.98 -10.65
N GLY A 70 -1.56 -8.83 -11.24
CA GLY A 70 -1.11 -8.73 -12.63
C GLY A 70 -2.21 -8.77 -13.69
N GLU A 71 -3.49 -8.91 -13.32
CA GLU A 71 -4.61 -8.83 -14.26
C GLU A 71 -5.37 -7.51 -14.11
N HIS A 72 -5.37 -6.71 -15.17
CA HIS A 72 -6.15 -5.47 -15.27
C HIS A 72 -7.29 -5.63 -16.27
N MET A 73 -8.37 -4.87 -16.08
CA MET A 73 -9.48 -4.85 -17.04
C MET A 73 -8.98 -4.45 -18.42
N CYS A 74 -9.35 -5.20 -19.45
CA CYS A 74 -8.96 -4.89 -20.83
C CYS A 74 -9.58 -3.56 -21.24
N HIS A 75 -8.73 -2.55 -21.44
CA HIS A 75 -9.13 -1.19 -21.80
C HIS A 75 -9.87 -1.13 -23.15
N ARG A 76 -9.54 -2.03 -24.07
CA ARG A 76 -10.09 -2.02 -25.44
C ARG A 76 -11.54 -2.52 -25.52
N CYS A 77 -11.93 -3.49 -24.68
CA CYS A 77 -13.30 -3.99 -24.61
C CYS A 77 -14.02 -3.61 -23.31
N ALA A 78 -13.39 -2.79 -22.45
CA ALA A 78 -13.89 -2.42 -21.12
C ALA A 78 -14.37 -3.63 -20.30
N GLY A 79 -13.63 -4.74 -20.34
CA GLY A 79 -13.99 -5.96 -19.61
C GLY A 79 -15.06 -6.87 -20.22
N THR A 80 -15.69 -6.47 -21.34
CA THR A 80 -16.76 -7.27 -21.95
C THR A 80 -16.28 -8.52 -22.70
N GLY A 81 -15.01 -8.58 -23.09
CA GLY A 81 -14.46 -9.65 -23.92
C GLY A 81 -14.86 -9.59 -25.39
N MET A 82 -15.69 -8.63 -25.81
CA MET A 82 -16.16 -8.50 -27.19
C MET A 82 -16.07 -7.07 -27.71
N ILE A 83 -15.82 -6.93 -29.01
CA ILE A 83 -15.82 -5.66 -29.74
C ILE A 83 -16.58 -5.91 -31.05
N ASP A 84 -17.63 -5.13 -31.31
CA ASP A 84 -18.48 -5.24 -32.52
C ASP A 84 -18.98 -6.68 -32.80
N GLY A 85 -19.35 -7.40 -31.73
CA GLY A 85 -19.85 -8.78 -31.81
C GLY A 85 -18.78 -9.84 -32.14
N ARG A 86 -17.50 -9.47 -32.15
CA ARG A 86 -16.37 -10.39 -32.32
C ARG A 86 -15.53 -10.45 -31.04
N THR A 87 -14.82 -11.55 -30.84
CA THR A 87 -13.92 -11.73 -29.71
C THR A 87 -12.86 -10.63 -29.68
N CYS A 88 -12.67 -10.01 -28.51
CA CYS A 88 -11.67 -8.96 -28.35
C CYS A 88 -10.26 -9.52 -28.60
N PRO A 89 -9.48 -9.00 -29.58
CA PRO A 89 -8.18 -9.55 -29.94
C PRO A 89 -7.08 -9.25 -28.91
N GLU A 90 -7.30 -8.27 -28.02
CA GLU A 90 -6.31 -7.88 -27.00
C GLU A 90 -6.36 -8.77 -25.76
N CYS A 91 -7.54 -9.22 -25.34
CA CYS A 91 -7.70 -10.12 -24.19
C CYS A 91 -8.09 -11.54 -24.58
N GLY A 92 -8.29 -11.83 -25.87
CA GLY A 92 -8.74 -13.15 -26.33
C GLY A 92 -10.14 -13.53 -25.85
N GLY A 93 -10.96 -12.56 -25.44
CA GLY A 93 -12.33 -12.79 -24.97
C GLY A 93 -12.51 -12.87 -23.45
N THR A 94 -11.44 -12.82 -22.66
CA THR A 94 -11.52 -12.92 -21.19
C THR A 94 -11.98 -11.64 -20.51
N GLY A 95 -11.89 -10.50 -21.21
CA GLY A 95 -12.15 -9.18 -20.63
C GLY A 95 -11.03 -8.66 -19.72
N LYS A 96 -9.96 -9.43 -19.50
CA LYS A 96 -8.82 -9.05 -18.64
C LYS A 96 -7.50 -9.25 -19.38
N VAL A 97 -6.53 -8.39 -19.12
CA VAL A 97 -5.17 -8.47 -19.66
C VAL A 97 -4.19 -8.69 -18.52
N THR A 98 -3.32 -9.68 -18.67
CA THR A 98 -2.26 -9.95 -17.70
C THR A 98 -1.04 -9.09 -18.06
N THR A 99 -0.83 -7.99 -17.35
CA THR A 99 0.40 -7.20 -17.47
C THR A 99 1.30 -7.47 -16.27
N PRO A 100 2.62 -7.64 -16.47
CA PRO A 100 3.54 -7.73 -15.35
C PRO A 100 3.42 -6.47 -14.48
N ILE A 101 3.23 -6.66 -13.19
CA ILE A 101 3.35 -5.61 -12.17
C ILE A 101 4.81 -5.17 -12.11
N GLY A 102 5.18 -4.21 -12.95
CA GLY A 102 6.55 -3.73 -13.15
C GLY A 102 6.71 -3.21 -14.57
N GLY A 103 6.27 -1.97 -14.80
CA GLY A 103 6.41 -1.32 -16.09
C GLY A 103 7.85 -0.88 -16.36
N GLY A 104 8.29 -1.09 -17.61
CA GLY A 104 9.23 -0.26 -18.39
C GLY A 104 10.59 0.06 -17.79
#